data_AF-A0A7Y3AWP0-F1
#
_entry.id   AF-A0A7Y3AWP0-F1
#
_cell.length_a   1.000
_cell.length_b   1.000
_cell.length_c   1.000
_cell.angle_alpha   90.00
_cell.angle_beta   90.00
_cell.angle_gamma   90.00
#
_symmetry.space_group_name_H-M   'P 1'
#
loop_
_entity.id
_entity.type
_entity.pdbx_description
1 polymer ?
#
loop_
_entity_poly.entity_id
_entity_poly.type
_entity_poly.pdbx_seq_one_letter_code
_entity_poly.pdbx_strand_id
1 'polypeptide(L)'
;MNFRVKYVIYFLGIFIFSQLNYAQEEESAEVYLEDYTDEFQEAFFEALKQKGIENYDKAINLFLECKRLDITSNVVDFELANSYLANKQPIMA
;
A
#
# COMPACT_ATOMS: atom_id res chain seq x y z
N MET A 1 -1.82 -44.32 -32.28
CA MET A 1 -2.60 -43.15 -32.74
C MET A 1 -1.84 -42.43 -33.84
N ASN A 2 -2.46 -42.22 -35.01
CA ASN A 2 -1.81 -41.67 -36.20
C ASN A 2 -1.31 -40.24 -35.97
N PHE A 3 -0.19 -39.86 -36.58
CA PHE A 3 0.42 -38.53 -36.43
C PHE A 3 -0.57 -37.38 -36.72
N ARG A 4 -1.45 -37.57 -37.70
CA ARG A 4 -2.53 -36.62 -38.02
C ARG A 4 -3.48 -36.36 -36.86
N VAL A 5 -3.84 -37.41 -36.11
CA VAL A 5 -4.73 -37.30 -34.95
C VAL A 5 -4.04 -36.59 -33.79
N LYS A 6 -2.74 -36.80 -33.61
CA LYS A 6 -1.95 -36.11 -32.58
C LYS A 6 -1.88 -34.60 -32.80
N TYR A 7 -1.69 -34.16 -34.05
CA TYR A 7 -1.67 -32.72 -34.37
C TYR A 7 -3.02 -32.05 -34.14
N VAL A 8 -4.13 -32.74 -34.44
CA VAL A 8 -5.48 -32.24 -34.16
C VAL A 8 -5.71 -32.10 -32.66
N ILE A 9 -5.28 -33.07 -31.86
CA ILE A 9 -5.38 -33.02 -30.39
C ILE A 9 -4.53 -31.87 -29.83
N TYR A 10 -3.30 -31.69 -30.32
CA TYR A 10 -2.42 -30.62 -29.87
C TYR A 10 -2.99 -29.23 -30.21
N PHE A 11 -3.52 -29.07 -31.42
CA PHE A 11 -4.18 -27.84 -31.84
C PHE A 11 -5.40 -27.53 -30.97
N LEU A 12 -6.26 -28.52 -30.71
CA LEU A 12 -7.44 -28.35 -29.86
C LEU A 12 -7.07 -27.95 -28.42
N GLY A 13 -6.00 -28.54 -27.88
CA GLY A 13 -5.49 -28.23 -26.54
C GLY A 13 -5.05 -26.78 -26.35
N ILE A 14 -4.45 -26.17 -27.38
CA ILE A 14 -4.00 -24.77 -27.34
C ILE A 14 -5.19 -23.80 -27.21
N PHE A 15 -6.28 -24.05 -27.96
CA PHE A 15 -7.47 -23.18 -27.90
C PHE A 15 -8.16 -23.24 -26.54
N ILE A 16 -8.24 -24.42 -25.93
CA ILE A 16 -8.88 -24.62 -24.62
C ILE A 16 -8.07 -23.94 -23.50
N PHE A 17 -6.73 -23.99 -23.57
CA PHE A 17 -5.86 -23.41 -22.52
C PHE A 17 -5.90 -21.87 -22.48
N SER A 18 -6.19 -21.22 -23.60
CA SER A 18 -6.24 -19.75 -23.70
C SER A 18 -7.39 -19.10 -22.92
N GLN A 19 -8.43 -19.85 -22.57
CA GLN A 19 -9.65 -19.35 -21.93
C GLN A 19 -9.60 -19.37 -20.39
N LEU A 20 -8.47 -19.79 -19.79
CA LEU A 20 -8.30 -19.90 -18.33
C LEU A 20 -7.48 -18.75 -17.71
N ASN A 21 -7.44 -17.59 -18.37
CA ASN A 21 -6.78 -16.42 -17.81
C ASN A 21 -7.81 -15.57 -17.06
N TYR A 22 -7.68 -15.49 -15.75
CA TYR A 22 -8.35 -14.47 -14.94
C TYR A 22 -7.40 -13.28 -14.82
N ALA A 23 -7.82 -12.09 -15.23
CA ALA A 23 -7.15 -10.86 -14.84
C ALA A 23 -7.43 -10.62 -13.35
N GLN A 24 -6.46 -10.07 -12.61
CA GLN A 24 -6.76 -9.58 -11.26
C GLN A 24 -7.79 -8.46 -11.38
N GLU A 25 -8.89 -8.61 -10.66
CA GLU A 25 -9.80 -7.49 -10.39
C GLU A 25 -8.99 -6.49 -9.55
N GLU A 26 -8.88 -5.27 -10.05
CA GLU A 26 -8.27 -4.18 -9.30
C GLU A 26 -9.22 -3.91 -8.13
N GLU A 27 -8.95 -4.53 -6.98
CA GLU A 27 -9.64 -4.23 -5.74
C GLU A 27 -9.54 -2.71 -5.59
N SER A 28 -10.69 -2.03 -5.64
CA SER A 28 -10.70 -0.58 -5.63
C SER A 28 -9.87 -0.14 -4.44
N ALA A 29 -8.93 0.78 -4.66
CA ALA A 29 -8.33 1.54 -3.58
C ALA A 29 -9.34 2.51 -2.97
N GLU A 30 -10.61 2.09 -2.85
CA GLU A 30 -11.55 2.66 -1.91
C GLU A 30 -10.85 2.55 -0.56
N VAL A 31 -10.32 3.69 -0.16
CA VAL A 31 -9.68 3.89 1.12
C VAL A 31 -10.71 3.40 2.15
N TYR A 32 -10.31 2.46 3.00
CA TYR A 32 -11.13 2.05 4.13
C TYR A 32 -11.29 3.29 5.05
N LEU A 33 -12.34 4.07 4.81
CA LEU A 33 -12.59 5.38 5.43
C LEU A 33 -13.44 5.30 6.70
N GLU A 34 -13.94 4.11 7.06
CA GLU A 34 -15.00 4.01 8.07
C GLU A 34 -14.54 4.35 9.50
N ASP A 35 -13.22 4.37 9.77
CA ASP A 35 -12.66 4.61 11.11
C ASP A 35 -11.81 5.90 11.25
N TYR A 36 -11.40 6.57 10.17
CA TYR A 36 -10.52 7.76 10.24
C TYR A 36 -11.27 9.06 9.94
N THR A 37 -10.99 10.11 10.69
CA THR A 37 -11.51 11.46 10.38
C THR A 37 -10.78 12.03 9.17
N ASP A 38 -11.47 12.90 8.39
CA ASP A 38 -10.87 13.60 7.25
C ASP A 38 -9.56 14.32 7.64
N GLU A 39 -9.53 14.89 8.85
CA GLU A 39 -8.36 15.56 9.43
C GLU A 39 -7.17 14.61 9.66
N PHE A 40 -7.43 13.41 10.21
CA PHE A 40 -6.38 12.41 10.41
C PHE A 40 -5.81 11.98 9.07
N GLN A 41 -6.69 11.69 8.11
CA GLN A 41 -6.29 11.23 6.80
C GLN A 41 -5.44 12.26 6.05
N GLU A 42 -5.88 13.52 6.04
CA GLU A 42 -5.15 14.60 5.37
C GLU A 42 -3.75 14.79 5.99
N ALA A 43 -3.68 14.84 7.33
CA ALA A 43 -2.41 14.97 8.05
C ALA A 43 -1.49 13.76 7.78
N PHE A 44 -2.03 12.54 7.80
CA PHE A 44 -1.25 11.31 7.63
C PHE A 44 -0.68 11.19 6.23
N PHE A 45 -1.47 11.45 5.18
CA PHE A 45 -0.97 11.41 3.81
C PHE A 45 -0.02 12.56 3.49
N GLU A 46 -0.23 13.76 4.03
CA GLU A 46 0.75 14.85 3.87
C GLU A 46 2.05 14.52 4.61
N ALA A 47 2.00 13.86 5.78
CA ALA A 47 3.19 13.38 6.49
C ALA A 47 4.00 12.39 5.65
N LEU A 48 3.34 11.38 5.06
CA LEU A 48 3.96 10.41 4.16
C LEU A 48 4.59 11.08 2.94
N LYS A 49 3.91 12.06 2.35
CA LYS A 49 4.43 12.84 1.22
C LYS A 49 5.70 13.61 1.60
N GLN A 50 5.72 14.26 2.76
CA GLN A 50 6.91 14.97 3.25
C GLN A 50 8.06 14.01 3.56
N LYS A 51 7.76 12.86 4.16
CA LYS A 51 8.74 11.79 4.41
C LYS A 51 9.33 11.25 3.09
N GLY A 52 8.51 11.07 2.06
CA GLY A 52 8.94 10.56 0.75
C GLY A 52 9.88 11.49 -0.02
N ILE A 53 9.85 12.79 0.26
CA ILE A 53 10.81 13.79 -0.25
C ILE A 53 11.90 14.16 0.76
N GLU A 54 12.07 13.33 1.79
CA GLU A 54 13.09 13.46 2.85
C GLU A 54 12.97 14.73 3.72
N ASN A 55 11.80 15.38 3.72
CA ASN A 55 11.52 16.48 4.64
C ASN A 55 11.05 15.93 6.00
N TYR A 56 11.97 15.28 6.72
CA TYR A 56 11.65 14.55 7.94
C TYR A 56 11.17 15.45 9.09
N ASP A 57 11.68 16.68 9.21
CA ASP A 57 11.21 17.64 10.22
C ASP A 57 9.71 17.94 10.06
N LYS A 58 9.26 18.21 8.82
CA LYS A 58 7.84 18.47 8.55
C LYS A 58 7.00 17.19 8.70
N ALA A 59 7.53 16.05 8.25
CA ALA A 59 6.86 14.76 8.41
C ALA A 59 6.62 14.41 9.89
N ILE A 60 7.63 14.60 10.75
CA ILE A 60 7.52 14.38 12.20
C ILE A 60 6.40 15.22 12.80
N ASN A 61 6.34 16.53 12.47
CA ASN A 61 5.28 17.41 13.00
C ASN A 61 3.88 16.94 12.59
N LEU A 62 3.71 16.52 11.33
CA LEU A 62 2.43 16.03 10.83
C LEU A 62 2.06 14.67 11.46
N PHE A 63 3.01 13.77 11.67
CA PHE A 63 2.73 12.52 12.38
C PHE A 63 2.42 12.74 13.88
N LEU A 64 3.02 13.74 14.53
CA LEU A 64 2.64 14.15 15.90
C LEU A 64 1.20 14.70 15.93
N GLU A 65 0.78 15.42 14.88
CA GLU A 65 -0.62 15.82 14.72
C GLU A 65 -1.54 14.61 14.55
N CYS A 66 -1.16 13.62 13.74
CA CYS A 66 -1.89 12.35 13.63
C CYS A 66 -2.02 11.65 15.00
N LYS A 67 -0.94 11.63 15.80
CA LYS A 67 -0.92 11.01 17.14
C LYS A 67 -1.86 11.71 18.13
N ARG A 68 -2.04 13.03 17.97
CA ARG A 68 -3.02 13.82 18.75
C ARG A 68 -4.46 13.48 18.36
N LEU A 69 -4.70 13.21 17.08
CA LEU A 69 -6.03 12.85 16.56
C LEU A 69 -6.42 11.41 16.91
N ASP A 70 -5.47 10.48 16.85
CA ASP A 70 -5.63 9.10 17.33
C ASP A 70 -4.37 8.62 18.08
N ILE A 71 -4.49 8.57 19.40
CA ILE A 71 -3.41 8.12 20.28
C ILE A 71 -3.17 6.60 20.20
N THR A 72 -4.13 5.83 19.70
CA THR A 72 -4.07 4.37 19.65
C THR A 72 -3.45 3.82 18.36
N SER A 73 -3.18 4.70 17.39
CA SER A 73 -2.65 4.30 16.09
C SER A 73 -1.19 3.82 16.17
N ASN A 74 -1.00 2.50 16.16
CA ASN A 74 0.31 1.87 16.07
C ASN A 74 1.05 2.23 14.77
N VAL A 75 0.31 2.54 13.70
CA VAL A 75 0.89 2.92 12.40
C VAL A 75 1.57 4.29 12.52
N VAL A 76 0.95 5.24 13.23
CA VAL A 76 1.55 6.57 13.47
C VAL A 76 2.82 6.44 14.29
N ASP A 77 2.84 5.57 15.30
CA ASP A 77 4.05 5.32 16.12
C ASP A 77 5.20 4.74 15.29
N PHE A 78 4.89 3.77 14.42
CA PHE A 78 5.87 3.19 13.50
C PHE A 78 6.44 4.25 12.54
N GLU A 79 5.59 5.09 11.97
CA GLU A 79 6.00 6.14 11.05
C GLU A 79 6.80 7.28 11.73
N LEU A 80 6.43 7.65 12.97
CA LEU A 80 7.21 8.57 13.80
C LEU A 80 8.61 8.03 14.08
N ALA A 81 8.71 6.78 14.53
CA ALA A 81 9.99 6.15 14.85
C ALA A 81 10.92 6.12 13.62
N ASN A 82 10.40 5.74 12.45
CA ASN A 82 11.14 5.76 11.19
C ASN A 82 11.59 7.16 10.80
N SER A 83 10.72 8.15 10.98
CA SER A 83 11.03 9.54 10.64
C SER A 83 12.09 10.14 11.56
N TYR A 84 12.03 9.89 12.88
CA TYR A 84 13.06 10.29 13.83
C TYR A 84 14.42 9.64 13.54
N LEU A 85 14.42 8.34 13.23
CA LEU A 85 15.64 7.62 12.86
C LEU A 85 16.28 8.22 11.59
N ALA A 86 15.47 8.49 10.56
CA ALA A 86 15.94 9.12 9.33
C ALA A 86 16.45 10.55 9.57
N ASN A 87 15.82 11.29 10.47
CA ASN A 87 16.23 12.64 10.88
C ASN A 87 17.41 12.67 11.87
N LYS A 88 17.97 11.50 12.24
CA LYS A 88 19.04 11.33 13.25
C LYS A 88 18.69 11.90 14.63
N GLN A 89 17.40 12.05 14.94
CA GLN A 89 16.93 12.45 16.26
C GLN A 89 16.70 11.21 17.14
N PRO A 90 17.10 11.22 18.42
CA PRO A 90 16.79 10.13 19.34
C PRO A 90 15.27 10.05 19.58
N ILE A 91 14.74 8.83 19.62
CA ILE A 91 13.32 8.54 19.83
C ILE A 91 12.93 9.02 21.23
N MET A 92 12.08 10.04 21.35
CA MET A 92 11.51 10.45 22.64
C MET A 92 10.19 9.72 22.85
N ALA A 93 10.22 8.73 23.76
CA ALA A 93 9.08 7.95 24.21
C ALA A 93 8.28 8.67 25.30
#